data_AF-A0A1R1M9Y0-F1
#
_entry.id   AF-A0A1R1M9Y0-F1
#
_cell.length_a   1.000
_cell.length_b   1.000
_cell.length_c   1.000
_cell.angle_alpha   90.00
_cell.angle_beta   90.00
_cell.angle_gamma   90.00
#
_symmetry.space_group_name_H-M   'P 1'
#
loop_
_entity.id
_entity.type
_entity.pdbx_description
1 polymer ?
#
loop_
_entity_poly.entity_id
_entity_poly.type
_entity_poly.pdbx_seq_one_letter_code
_entity_poly.pdbx_strand_id
1 'polypeptide(L)'
;MPAAWRRGAVGILTVFVVVTALAVIYSAFLYRQLFNEQQQLTQLRDGLQVEWGQLLLEQSSLAAHSRIETVVTKKLEMYVPEPNEIVVVRQ
;
A
#
# COMPACT_ATOMS: atom_id res chain seq x y z
N MET A 1 -46.53 -36.79 -34.83
CA MET A 1 -45.05 -36.76 -34.85
C MET A 1 -44.42 -35.72 -33.88
N PRO A 2 -44.77 -35.61 -32.58
CA PRO A 2 -44.20 -34.56 -31.71
C PRO A 2 -43.01 -34.98 -30.80
N ALA A 3 -42.72 -36.28 -30.64
CA ALA A 3 -41.75 -36.74 -29.64
C ALA A 3 -40.28 -36.57 -30.06
N ALA A 4 -39.97 -36.53 -31.37
CA ALA A 4 -38.61 -36.43 -31.87
C ALA A 4 -37.99 -35.04 -31.63
N TRP A 5 -38.78 -33.97 -31.80
CA TRP A 5 -38.33 -32.59 -31.58
C TRP A 5 -37.96 -32.33 -30.13
N ARG A 6 -38.75 -32.86 -29.18
CA ARG A 6 -38.50 -32.69 -27.74
C ARG A 6 -37.16 -33.30 -27.32
N ARG A 7 -36.78 -34.46 -27.88
CA ARG A 7 -35.49 -35.10 -27.58
C ARG A 7 -34.30 -34.28 -28.07
N GLY A 8 -34.41 -33.70 -29.27
CA GLY A 8 -33.39 -32.80 -29.81
C GLY A 8 -33.24 -31.53 -28.97
N ALA A 9 -34.35 -30.91 -28.57
CA ALA A 9 -34.33 -29.72 -27.72
C ALA A 9 -33.68 -29.97 -26.36
N VAL A 10 -33.97 -31.11 -25.72
CA VAL A 10 -33.34 -31.48 -24.45
C VAL A 10 -31.84 -31.68 -24.61
N GLY A 11 -31.39 -32.36 -25.67
CA GLY A 11 -29.96 -32.53 -25.95
C GLY A 11 -29.23 -31.19 -26.12
N ILE A 12 -29.82 -30.25 -26.85
CA ILE A 12 -29.26 -28.90 -27.04
C ILE A 12 -29.16 -28.17 -25.70
N LEU A 13 -30.22 -28.18 -24.89
CA LEU A 13 -30.21 -27.55 -23.57
C LEU A 13 -29.14 -28.16 -22.67
N THR A 14 -28.97 -29.48 -22.67
CA THR A 14 -27.90 -30.14 -21.90
C THR A 14 -26.52 -29.66 -22.34
N VAL A 15 -26.26 -29.57 -23.64
CA VAL A 15 -24.99 -29.05 -24.15
C VAL A 15 -24.77 -27.61 -23.71
N PHE A 16 -25.79 -26.75 -23.80
CA PHE A 16 -25.71 -25.37 -23.32
C PHE A 16 -25.37 -25.29 -21.84
N VAL A 17 -26.00 -26.10 -20.99
CA VAL A 17 -25.71 -26.14 -19.54
C VAL A 17 -24.28 -26.60 -19.27
N VAL A 18 -23.77 -27.59 -20.01
CA VAL A 18 -22.38 -28.05 -19.86
C VAL A 18 -21.40 -26.95 -20.27
N VAL A 19 -21.66 -26.28 -21.39
CA VAL A 19 -20.82 -25.18 -21.89
C VAL A 19 -20.80 -24.02 -20.89
N THR A 20 -21.95 -23.63 -20.33
CA THR A 20 -22.01 -22.55 -19.34
C THR A 20 -21.31 -22.94 -18.04
N ALA A 21 -21.46 -24.18 -17.57
CA ALA A 21 -20.75 -24.66 -16.39
C ALA A 21 -19.23 -24.57 -16.57
N LEU A 22 -18.71 -25.02 -17.71
CA LEU A 22 -17.29 -24.91 -18.05
C LEU A 22 -16.82 -23.44 -18.15
N ALA A 23 -17.61 -22.58 -18.79
CA ALA A 23 -17.30 -21.16 -18.93
C ALA A 23 -17.23 -20.45 -17.57
N VAL A 24 -18.13 -20.79 -16.64
CA VAL A 24 -18.12 -20.25 -15.28
C VAL A 24 -16.88 -20.69 -14.52
N ILE A 25 -16.52 -21.97 -14.58
CA ILE A 25 -15.32 -22.50 -13.91
C ILE A 25 -14.06 -21.81 -14.46
N TYR A 26 -13.96 -21.69 -15.78
CA TYR A 26 -12.83 -21.03 -16.43
C TYR A 26 -12.73 -19.55 -16.04
N SER A 27 -13.87 -18.85 -16.01
CA SER A 27 -13.92 -17.44 -15.59
C SER A 27 -13.49 -17.27 -14.13
N ALA A 28 -13.91 -18.17 -13.24
CA ALA A 28 -13.51 -18.14 -11.83
C ALA A 28 -12.00 -18.40 -11.67
N PHE A 29 -11.43 -19.31 -12.47
CA PHE A 29 -9.99 -19.56 -12.48
C PHE A 29 -9.20 -18.33 -12.93
N LEU A 30 -9.57 -17.72 -14.07
CA LEU A 30 -8.93 -16.50 -14.56
C LEU A 30 -9.08 -15.33 -13.60
N TYR A 31 -10.27 -15.16 -13.02
CA TYR A 31 -10.51 -14.14 -12.01
C TYR A 31 -9.56 -14.31 -10.83
N ARG A 32 -9.41 -15.54 -10.32
CA ARG A 32 -8.51 -15.81 -9.19
C ARG A 32 -7.05 -15.49 -9.52
N GLN A 33 -6.61 -15.77 -10.75
CA GLN A 33 -5.27 -15.44 -11.19
C GLN A 33 -5.03 -13.92 -11.24
N LEU A 34 -5.92 -13.18 -11.93
CA LEU A 34 -5.83 -11.72 -12.03
C LEU A 34 -5.94 -11.03 -10.67
N PHE A 35 -6.84 -11.53 -9.82
CA PHE A 35 -7.03 -10.99 -8.48
C PHE A 35 -5.78 -11.17 -7.61
N ASN A 36 -5.10 -12.32 -7.71
CA ASN A 36 -3.87 -12.54 -6.96
C ASN A 36 -2.77 -11.55 -7.37
N GLU A 37 -2.61 -11.27 -8.66
CA GLU A 37 -1.64 -10.29 -9.16
C GLU A 37 -1.97 -8.88 -8.64
N GLN A 38 -3.24 -8.48 -8.72
CA GLN A 38 -3.71 -7.19 -8.20
C GLN A 38 -3.47 -7.08 -6.68
N GLN A 39 -3.70 -8.15 -5.93
CA GLN A 39 -3.44 -8.20 -4.50
C GLN A 39 -1.96 -8.05 -4.17
N GLN A 40 -1.06 -8.71 -4.92
CA GLN A 40 0.39 -8.57 -4.71
C GLN A 40 0.87 -7.14 -4.92
N LEU A 41 0.44 -6.49 -6.00
CA LEU A 41 0.78 -5.10 -6.27
C LEU A 41 0.22 -4.15 -5.20
N THR A 42 -1.00 -4.43 -4.73
CA THR A 42 -1.62 -3.64 -3.65
C THR A 42 -0.82 -3.77 -2.34
N GLN A 43 -0.42 -4.99 -1.97
CA GLN A 43 0.38 -5.23 -0.78
C GLN A 43 1.74 -4.53 -0.86
N LEU A 44 2.39 -4.55 -2.02
CA LEU A 44 3.65 -3.83 -2.23
C LEU A 44 3.47 -2.32 -2.04
N ARG A 45 2.42 -1.75 -2.65
CA ARG A 45 2.10 -0.32 -2.50
C ARG A 45 1.85 0.04 -1.05
N ASP A 46 1.06 -0.74 -0.34
CA ASP A 46 0.72 -0.48 1.06
C ASP A 46 1.97 -0.54 1.95
N GLY A 47 2.88 -1.50 1.70
CA GLY A 47 4.18 -1.56 2.36
C GLY A 47 5.03 -0.31 2.15
N LEU A 48 5.15 0.14 0.89
CA LEU A 48 5.87 1.38 0.57
C LEU A 48 5.24 2.61 1.23
N GLN A 49 3.92 2.65 1.34
CA GLN A 49 3.23 3.77 1.98
C GLN A 49 3.47 3.83 3.49
N VAL A 50 3.60 2.67 4.15
CA VAL A 50 4.01 2.61 5.55
C VAL A 50 5.44 3.12 5.72
N GLU A 51 6.38 2.68 4.89
CA GLU A 51 7.77 3.14 4.92
C GLU A 51 7.86 4.65 4.69
N TRP A 52 7.13 5.17 3.69
CA TRP A 52 7.03 6.61 3.45
C TRP A 52 6.50 7.38 4.67
N GLY A 53 5.50 6.83 5.35
CA GLY A 53 4.96 7.41 6.58
C GLY A 53 6.02 7.47 7.69
N GLN A 54 6.82 6.42 7.86
CA GLN A 54 7.92 6.39 8.82
C GLN A 54 8.97 7.44 8.49
N LEU A 55 9.42 7.51 7.23
CA LEU A 55 10.39 8.51 6.77
C LEU A 55 9.88 9.95 6.93
N LEU A 56 8.58 10.18 6.73
CA LEU A 56 7.98 11.50 6.93
C LEU A 56 7.98 11.89 8.42
N LEU A 57 7.71 10.93 9.31
CA LEU A 57 7.76 11.16 10.75
C LEU A 57 9.20 11.45 11.19
N GLU A 58 10.19 10.71 10.70
CA GLU A 58 11.62 10.98 10.95
C GLU A 58 12.02 12.39 10.49
N GLN A 59 11.65 12.79 9.27
CA GLN A 59 11.92 14.13 8.75
C GLN A 59 11.22 15.23 9.55
N SER A 60 9.97 15.02 9.96
CA SER A 60 9.25 16.01 10.76
C SER A 60 9.88 16.22 12.14
N SER A 61 10.42 15.15 12.75
CA SER A 61 11.19 15.22 14.00
C SER A 61 12.48 16.02 13.83
N LEU A 62 13.23 15.78 12.75
CA LEU A 62 14.45 16.54 12.41
C LEU A 62 14.14 18.02 12.08
N ALA A 63 13.03 18.29 11.39
CA ALA A 63 12.58 19.65 11.09
C ALA A 63 12.13 20.39 12.36
N ALA A 64 11.46 19.70 13.29
CA ALA A 64 11.11 20.26 14.59
C ALA A 64 12.37 20.59 15.41
N HIS A 65 13.37 19.71 15.42
CA HIS A 65 14.63 19.92 16.13
C HIS A 65 15.47 21.08 15.55
N SER A 66 15.66 21.12 14.23
CA SER A 66 16.43 22.21 13.59
C SER A 66 15.73 23.57 13.73
N ARG A 67 14.39 23.59 13.75
CA ARG A 67 13.62 24.81 13.99
C ARG A 67 13.73 25.29 15.43
N ILE A 68 13.86 24.39 16.40
CA ILE A 68 14.16 24.75 17.80
C ILE A 68 15.56 25.37 17.90
N GLU A 69 16.59 24.78 17.28
CA GLU A 69 17.95 25.37 17.25
C GLU A 69 17.94 26.78 16.66
N THR A 70 17.28 26.97 15.51
CA THR A 70 17.25 28.27 14.82
C THR A 70 16.51 29.34 15.64
N VAL A 71 15.40 28.95 16.30
CA VAL A 71 14.63 29.86 17.16
C VAL A 71 15.43 30.20 18.42
N VAL A 72 16.15 29.25 18.98
CA VAL A 72 16.99 29.44 20.16
C VAL A 72 18.19 30.34 19.84
N THR A 73 18.92 30.13 18.74
CA THR A 73 20.01 31.01 18.31
C THR A 73 19.54 32.44 18.01
N LYS A 74 18.38 32.61 17.34
CA LYS A 74 17.86 33.93 16.98
C LYS A 74 17.16 34.69 18.12
N LYS A 75 16.51 34.00 19.07
CA LYS A 75 15.81 34.66 20.19
C LYS A 75 16.65 34.77 21.46
N LEU A 76 17.66 33.93 21.66
CA LEU A 76 18.51 33.94 22.87
C LEU A 76 19.94 34.47 22.63
N GLU A 77 20.28 35.02 21.46
CA GLU A 77 21.64 35.51 21.14
C GLU A 77 22.76 34.52 21.52
N MET A 78 22.50 33.21 21.39
CA MET A 78 23.53 32.23 21.71
C MET A 78 24.57 32.19 20.59
N TYR A 79 25.73 32.80 20.87
CA TYR A 79 26.99 32.60 20.17
C TYR A 79 27.79 31.49 20.85
N VAL A 80 28.64 30.78 20.10
CA VAL A 80 29.60 29.83 20.68
C VAL A 80 30.70 30.67 21.34
N PRO A 81 30.84 30.64 22.68
CA PRO A 81 31.80 31.49 23.37
C PRO A 81 33.23 31.10 22.99
N GLU A 82 34.09 32.11 22.84
CA GLU A 82 35.51 31.88 22.61
C GLU A 82 36.15 31.21 23.85
N PRO A 83 37.26 30.44 23.71
CA PRO A 83 37.84 29.66 24.80
C PRO A 83 38.19 30.45 26.07
N ASN A 84 38.25 31.78 25.97
CA ASN A 84 38.61 32.69 27.04
C ASN A 84 37.43 33.10 27.95
N GLU A 85 36.20 32.69 27.63
CA GLU A 85 34.97 32.99 28.40
C GLU A 85 34.41 31.76 29.13
N ILE A 86 35.11 30.62 29.09
CA ILE A 86 34.70 29.38 29.75
C ILE A 86 35.19 29.37 31.20
N VAL A 87 34.31 29.70 32.15
CA VAL A 87 34.56 29.46 33.58
C VAL A 87 33.99 28.10 33.97
N VAL A 88 34.88 27.12 34.16
CA VAL A 88 34.52 25.78 34.64
C VAL A 88 34.24 25.86 36.14
N VAL A 89 32.97 25.79 36.53
CA VAL A 89 32.61 25.63 37.95
C VAL A 89 32.70 24.16 38.31
N ARG A 90 33.71 23.82 39.13
CA ARG A 90 33.92 22.47 39.67
C ARG A 90 32.93 22.24 40.81
N GLN A 91 32.06 21.25 40.67
CA GLN A 91 31.48 20.50 41.79
C GLN A 91 31.94 19.06 41.70
#